data_AF-A0A931X5Q2-F1
#
_entry.id   AF-A0A931X5Q2-F1
#
_cell.length_a   1.000
_cell.length_b   1.000
_cell.length_c   1.000
_cell.angle_alpha   90.00
_cell.angle_beta   90.00
_cell.angle_gamma   90.00
#
_symmetry.space_group_name_H-M   'P 1'
#
loop_
_entity.id
_entity.type
_entity.pdbx_description
1 polymer ?
#
loop_
_entity_poly.entity_id
_entity_poly.type
_entity_poly.pdbx_seq_one_letter_code
_entity_poly.pdbx_strand_id
1 'polypeptide(L)'
;MKAIRIANGAHRAAVKARSKTEHRLGSSSKMLQENELVPFEPTLLLGERLLVLAPHPDDEILGCGGLIALHAAARRKITVVVATDGAGADNAGPDLDAYRARRERETIDGLAVLGTSESTFLRLPDRRLEHESERLAAGLHAAIETTRPDLVAVPSPLEIHPDHVALAITLLRSIREADVPTCLEPATRVAFYEVSQPFRPNALVDISGVAELKQRAAAKHASQLDVREYGRFARGLNDYRAMSLPREVTAAEGYWIATVSELRAMTRSALRDAMSPAWQDVDGDESGRHAEEARALGTLLEEHREAVTRQTETINDLFREIDRLNALVNEMRNSKRWKLHEAIGRLTGRG
;
A
#
# COMPACT_ATOMS: atom_id res chain seq x y z
N MET A 1 -30.41 57.44 -30.21
CA MET A 1 -29.32 56.80 -30.98
C MET A 1 -27.93 56.95 -30.33
N LYS A 2 -27.80 56.72 -29.01
CA LYS A 2 -26.48 56.65 -28.33
C LYS A 2 -26.32 55.42 -27.41
N ALA A 3 -27.28 54.49 -27.43
CA ALA A 3 -27.25 53.25 -26.64
C ALA A 3 -27.00 51.98 -27.48
N ILE A 4 -26.75 52.09 -28.79
CA ILE A 4 -26.53 50.96 -29.71
C ILE A 4 -25.15 51.06 -30.39
N ARG A 5 -24.16 51.64 -29.69
CA ARG A 5 -22.77 51.66 -30.16
C ARG A 5 -21.73 51.22 -29.11
N ILE A 6 -22.15 50.95 -27.88
CA ILE A 6 -21.26 50.43 -26.82
C ILE A 6 -21.36 48.88 -26.71
N ALA A 7 -22.47 48.28 -27.12
CA ALA A 7 -22.65 46.82 -27.07
C ALA A 7 -21.87 46.03 -28.14
N ASN A 8 -21.54 46.64 -29.29
CA ASN A 8 -20.83 45.95 -30.38
C ASN A 8 -19.29 46.02 -30.30
N GLY A 9 -18.74 46.84 -29.39
CA GLY A 9 -17.29 46.90 -29.13
C GLY A 9 -16.83 45.87 -28.11
N ALA A 10 -17.64 45.58 -27.08
CA ALA A 10 -17.30 44.65 -26.02
C ALA A 10 -17.35 43.17 -26.46
N HIS A 11 -18.20 42.82 -27.44
CA HIS A 11 -18.33 41.43 -27.89
C HIS A 11 -17.16 41.00 -28.81
N ARG A 12 -16.61 41.89 -29.64
CA ARG A 12 -15.43 41.60 -30.46
C ARG A 12 -14.13 41.53 -29.64
N ALA A 13 -14.04 42.22 -28.50
CA ALA A 13 -12.91 42.09 -27.57
C ALA A 13 -12.95 40.76 -26.79
N ALA A 14 -14.14 40.28 -26.40
CA ALA A 14 -14.29 39.01 -25.70
C ALA A 14 -14.01 37.77 -26.58
N VAL A 15 -14.34 37.83 -27.88
CA VAL A 15 -14.04 36.73 -28.82
C VAL A 15 -12.55 36.70 -29.21
N LYS A 16 -11.88 37.85 -29.29
CA LYS A 16 -10.43 37.93 -29.58
C LYS A 16 -9.55 37.64 -28.36
N ALA A 17 -10.08 37.84 -27.14
CA ALA A 17 -9.45 37.40 -25.90
C ALA A 17 -9.64 35.89 -25.65
N ARG A 18 -10.77 35.30 -26.08
CA ARG A 18 -10.94 33.83 -26.08
C ARG A 18 -9.99 33.13 -27.07
N SER A 19 -9.78 33.68 -28.27
CA SER A 19 -8.85 33.08 -29.24
C SER A 19 -7.36 33.30 -28.95
N LYS A 20 -7.00 34.10 -27.93
CA LYS A 20 -5.60 34.27 -27.47
C LYS A 20 -5.30 33.54 -26.16
N THR A 21 -6.32 33.06 -25.45
CA THR A 21 -6.17 32.11 -24.33
C THR A 21 -6.23 30.65 -24.80
N GLU A 22 -6.53 30.39 -26.07
CA GLU A 22 -6.45 29.06 -26.70
C GLU A 22 -5.01 28.60 -27.03
N HIS A 23 -3.98 29.39 -26.69
CA HIS A 23 -2.57 28.98 -26.85
C HIS A 23 -1.79 28.82 -25.54
N ARG A 24 -2.48 28.64 -24.42
CA ARG A 24 -1.87 28.17 -23.16
C ARG A 24 -2.54 26.93 -22.55
N LEU A 25 -3.28 26.18 -23.36
CA LEU A 25 -3.65 24.80 -23.06
C LEU A 25 -2.57 23.86 -23.61
N GLY A 26 -1.37 24.01 -23.06
CA GLY A 26 -0.29 23.03 -23.20
C GLY A 26 -0.37 22.02 -22.06
N SER A 27 -1.49 21.34 -21.90
CA SER A 27 -1.55 20.07 -21.17
C SER A 27 -2.26 19.09 -22.10
N SER A 28 -1.54 18.65 -23.12
CA SER A 28 -1.87 17.37 -23.74
C SER A 28 -1.76 16.36 -22.59
N SER A 29 -2.89 15.82 -22.12
CA SER A 29 -2.88 14.53 -21.44
C SER A 29 -2.11 13.60 -22.37
N LYS A 30 -0.84 13.35 -22.06
CA LYS A 30 0.00 12.50 -22.89
C LYS A 30 -0.38 11.10 -22.44
N MET A 31 -1.17 10.40 -23.26
CA MET A 31 -1.36 8.97 -23.10
C MET A 31 0.01 8.34 -22.90
N LEU A 32 0.16 7.59 -21.80
CA LEU A 32 1.40 6.91 -21.47
C LEU A 32 1.73 5.94 -22.61
N GLN A 33 2.98 5.95 -23.04
CA GLN A 33 3.44 5.01 -24.07
C GLN A 33 3.39 3.58 -23.49
N GLU A 34 3.12 2.57 -24.32
CA GLU A 34 3.00 1.19 -23.84
C GLU A 34 4.26 0.71 -23.10
N ASN A 35 5.44 1.12 -23.58
CA ASN A 35 6.73 0.81 -22.97
C ASN A 35 7.01 1.58 -21.65
N GLU A 36 6.21 2.61 -21.32
CA GLU A 36 6.22 3.26 -20.01
C GLU A 36 5.35 2.49 -19.00
N LEU A 37 4.51 1.57 -19.47
CA LEU A 37 3.54 0.83 -18.65
C LEU A 37 3.97 -0.61 -18.39
N VAL A 38 4.66 -1.23 -19.36
CA VAL A 38 5.19 -2.58 -19.23
C VAL A 38 6.58 -2.68 -19.88
N PRO A 39 7.49 -3.50 -19.35
CA PRO A 39 8.80 -3.71 -19.96
C PRO A 39 8.71 -4.40 -21.32
N PHE A 40 9.52 -3.96 -22.27
CA PHE A 40 9.70 -4.61 -23.59
C PHE A 40 11.00 -5.43 -23.69
N GLU A 41 11.82 -5.39 -22.64
CA GLU A 41 13.08 -6.11 -22.54
C GLU A 41 13.12 -6.94 -21.24
N PRO A 42 13.73 -8.13 -21.26
CA PRO A 42 13.85 -8.95 -20.08
C PRO A 42 14.78 -8.28 -19.06
N THR A 43 14.41 -8.39 -17.79
CA THR A 43 15.17 -7.86 -16.66
C THR A 43 16.04 -8.95 -16.06
N LEU A 44 17.34 -8.70 -15.95
CA LEU A 44 18.23 -9.54 -15.17
C LEU A 44 18.06 -9.24 -13.67
N LEU A 45 17.22 -10.04 -13.01
CA LEU A 45 17.01 -9.94 -11.56
C LEU A 45 17.80 -11.02 -10.83
N LEU A 46 19.10 -10.81 -10.64
CA LEU A 46 19.94 -11.66 -9.79
C LEU A 46 20.48 -10.87 -8.61
N GLY A 47 20.43 -11.48 -7.42
CA GLY A 47 21.11 -11.07 -6.21
C GLY A 47 22.18 -12.08 -5.77
N GLU A 48 23.12 -11.65 -4.93
CA GLU A 48 24.10 -12.56 -4.34
C GLU A 48 23.45 -13.40 -3.22
N ARG A 49 22.50 -12.80 -2.51
CA ARG A 49 21.71 -13.39 -1.42
C ARG A 49 20.24 -13.04 -1.62
N LEU A 50 19.48 -14.00 -2.14
CA LEU A 50 18.04 -13.92 -2.34
C LEU A 50 17.32 -14.43 -1.09
N LEU A 51 16.41 -13.61 -0.55
CA LEU A 51 15.42 -14.04 0.44
C LEU A 51 14.03 -14.04 -0.20
N VAL A 52 13.39 -15.21 -0.29
CA VAL A 52 12.01 -15.34 -0.76
C VAL A 52 11.09 -15.50 0.45
N LEU A 53 10.12 -14.62 0.60
CA LEU A 53 9.11 -14.66 1.64
C LEU A 53 7.80 -15.14 1.03
N ALA A 54 7.29 -16.29 1.47
CA ALA A 54 6.07 -16.90 0.98
C ALA A 54 5.01 -16.97 2.10
N PRO A 55 3.75 -16.58 1.85
CA PRO A 55 2.66 -16.75 2.81
C PRO A 55 2.37 -18.23 3.09
N HIS A 56 2.19 -19.04 2.05
CA HIS A 56 1.82 -20.45 2.14
C HIS A 56 2.85 -21.38 1.48
N PRO A 57 2.87 -22.68 1.82
CA PRO A 57 3.74 -23.66 1.18
C PRO A 57 3.35 -23.94 -0.29
N ASP A 58 3.86 -23.17 -1.25
CA ASP A 58 3.69 -23.29 -2.72
C ASP A 58 3.92 -21.92 -3.37
N ASP A 59 3.54 -20.83 -2.70
CA ASP A 59 3.65 -19.45 -3.19
C ASP A 59 5.07 -19.08 -3.62
N GLU A 60 6.10 -19.62 -2.95
CA GLU A 60 7.51 -19.42 -3.33
C GLU A 60 7.81 -19.96 -4.72
N ILE A 61 7.20 -21.10 -5.08
CA ILE A 61 7.37 -21.72 -6.39
C ILE A 61 6.42 -21.10 -7.40
N LEU A 62 5.17 -20.85 -7.04
CA LEU A 62 4.17 -20.26 -7.95
C LEU A 62 4.59 -18.87 -8.40
N GLY A 63 4.99 -18.01 -7.46
CA GLY A 63 5.41 -16.64 -7.75
C GLY A 63 6.85 -16.54 -8.25
N CYS A 64 7.78 -17.25 -7.61
CA CYS A 64 9.23 -17.04 -7.80
C CYS A 64 10.02 -18.27 -8.28
N GLY A 65 9.37 -19.37 -8.66
CA GLY A 65 10.10 -20.62 -8.96
C GLY A 65 11.12 -20.50 -10.09
N GLY A 66 10.86 -19.66 -11.09
CA GLY A 66 11.82 -19.36 -12.15
C GLY A 66 12.99 -18.52 -11.63
N LEU A 67 12.71 -17.45 -10.88
CA LEU A 67 13.74 -16.64 -10.21
C LEU A 67 14.66 -17.49 -9.31
N ILE A 68 14.08 -18.38 -8.49
CA ILE A 68 14.82 -19.31 -7.63
C ILE A 68 15.73 -20.21 -8.46
N ALA A 69 15.20 -20.83 -9.53
CA ALA A 69 15.99 -21.70 -10.41
C ALA A 69 17.15 -20.95 -11.08
N LEU A 70 16.94 -19.72 -11.53
CA LEU A 70 17.99 -18.87 -12.11
C LEU A 70 19.08 -18.54 -11.08
N HIS A 71 18.71 -18.23 -9.84
CA HIS A 71 19.67 -18.00 -8.76
C HIS A 71 20.47 -19.27 -8.43
N ALA A 72 19.81 -20.44 -8.42
CA ALA A 72 20.46 -21.71 -8.12
C ALA A 72 21.46 -22.08 -9.23
N ALA A 73 21.09 -21.90 -10.50
CA ALA A 73 21.97 -22.09 -11.65
C ALA A 73 23.19 -21.15 -11.60
N ALA A 74 22.99 -19.92 -11.12
CA ALA A 74 24.05 -18.94 -10.89
C ALA A 74 24.83 -19.14 -9.57
N ARG A 75 24.57 -20.22 -8.81
CA ARG A 75 25.20 -20.55 -7.53
C ARG A 75 25.12 -19.43 -6.49
N ARG A 76 23.99 -18.72 -6.47
CA ARG A 76 23.69 -17.68 -5.48
C ARG A 76 23.13 -18.29 -4.20
N LYS A 77 23.23 -17.56 -3.09
CA LYS A 77 22.61 -17.98 -1.83
C LYS A 77 21.12 -17.70 -1.89
N ILE A 78 20.30 -18.66 -1.49
CA ILE A 78 18.84 -18.59 -1.57
C ILE A 78 18.28 -19.06 -0.23
N THR A 79 17.56 -18.17 0.45
CA THR A 79 16.79 -18.51 1.64
C THR A 79 15.31 -18.39 1.29
N VAL A 80 14.52 -19.42 1.57
CA VAL A 80 13.06 -19.35 1.50
C VAL A 80 12.49 -19.31 2.92
N VAL A 81 11.51 -18.45 3.17
CA VAL A 81 10.75 -18.43 4.42
C VAL A 81 9.28 -18.56 4.10
N VAL A 82 8.64 -19.60 4.64
CA VAL A 82 7.20 -19.80 4.54
C VAL A 82 6.55 -19.40 5.86
N ALA A 83 5.60 -18.47 5.80
CA ALA A 83 5.04 -17.83 6.99
C ALA A 83 4.01 -18.72 7.70
N THR A 84 3.09 -19.33 6.95
CA THR A 84 2.00 -20.12 7.52
C THR A 84 2.24 -21.62 7.44
N ASP A 85 1.44 -22.38 8.19
CA ASP A 85 1.41 -23.84 8.17
C ASP A 85 0.61 -24.44 7.00
N GLY A 86 -0.09 -23.59 6.22
CA GLY A 86 -0.91 -23.99 5.07
C GLY A 86 -2.09 -24.91 5.42
N ALA A 87 -2.50 -24.98 6.69
CA ALA A 87 -3.52 -25.91 7.18
C ALA A 87 -4.97 -25.40 7.01
N GLY A 88 -5.16 -24.20 6.46
CA GLY A 88 -6.47 -23.57 6.24
C GLY A 88 -7.16 -24.01 4.95
N ALA A 89 -6.56 -24.94 4.20
CA ALA A 89 -7.15 -25.51 2.99
C ALA A 89 -8.29 -26.48 3.32
N ASP A 90 -9.35 -26.45 2.51
CA ASP A 90 -10.57 -27.26 2.70
C ASP A 90 -10.32 -28.79 2.69
N ASN A 91 -9.15 -29.23 2.21
CA ASN A 91 -8.76 -30.62 2.08
C ASN A 91 -7.78 -31.12 3.15
N ALA A 92 -7.52 -30.35 4.21
CA ALA A 92 -6.56 -30.71 5.26
C ALA A 92 -6.86 -32.05 5.97
N GLY A 93 -8.09 -32.56 5.86
CA GLY A 93 -8.52 -33.80 6.49
C GLY A 93 -8.53 -33.70 8.04
N PRO A 94 -8.75 -34.82 8.75
CA PRO A 94 -8.88 -34.80 10.21
C PRO A 94 -7.53 -34.74 10.95
N ASP A 95 -6.43 -35.17 10.32
CA ASP A 95 -5.08 -35.17 10.91
C ASP A 95 -4.28 -33.95 10.40
N LEU A 96 -4.49 -32.81 11.07
CA LEU A 96 -3.86 -31.55 10.70
C LEU A 96 -2.33 -31.58 10.85
N ASP A 97 -1.79 -32.32 11.81
CA ASP A 97 -0.35 -32.36 12.04
C ASP A 97 0.38 -33.13 10.93
N ALA A 98 -0.19 -34.27 10.50
CA ALA A 98 0.30 -34.96 9.31
C ALA A 98 0.18 -34.10 8.05
N TYR A 99 -0.92 -33.34 7.91
CA TYR A 99 -1.12 -32.44 6.77
C TYR A 99 -0.10 -31.30 6.73
N ARG A 100 0.15 -30.62 7.86
CA ARG A 100 1.19 -29.59 7.99
C ARG A 100 2.57 -30.11 7.62
N ALA A 101 2.95 -31.26 8.18
CA ALA A 101 4.24 -31.89 7.89
C ALA A 101 4.38 -32.27 6.40
N ARG A 102 3.28 -32.73 5.78
CA ARG A 102 3.23 -32.97 4.33
C ARG A 102 3.46 -31.68 3.55
N ARG A 103 2.76 -30.58 3.87
CA ARG A 103 2.91 -29.28 3.18
C ARG A 103 4.36 -28.76 3.25
N GLU A 104 5.03 -28.86 4.40
CA GLU A 104 6.45 -28.49 4.54
C GLU A 104 7.37 -29.38 3.67
N ARG A 105 7.12 -30.69 3.64
CA ARG A 105 7.86 -31.64 2.80
C ARG A 105 7.70 -31.30 1.32
N GLU A 106 6.49 -30.96 0.89
CA GLU A 106 6.19 -30.60 -0.50
C GLU A 106 6.96 -29.35 -0.95
N THR A 107 7.05 -28.30 -0.12
CA THR A 107 7.94 -27.15 -0.37
C THR A 107 9.40 -27.59 -0.49
N ILE A 108 9.92 -28.39 0.44
CA ILE A 108 11.33 -28.84 0.40
C ILE A 108 11.61 -29.62 -0.89
N ASP A 109 10.72 -30.54 -1.24
CA ASP A 109 10.87 -31.37 -2.45
C ASP A 109 10.74 -30.52 -3.73
N GLY A 110 9.86 -29.52 -3.74
CA GLY A 110 9.71 -28.55 -4.82
C GLY A 110 10.94 -27.67 -5.01
N LEU A 111 11.47 -27.11 -3.92
CA LEU A 111 12.71 -26.34 -3.95
C LEU A 111 13.89 -27.19 -4.43
N ALA A 112 13.97 -28.47 -4.01
CA ALA A 112 15.03 -29.37 -4.43
C ALA A 112 15.03 -29.58 -5.95
N VAL A 113 13.85 -29.59 -6.60
CA VAL A 113 13.74 -29.59 -8.06
C VAL A 113 14.36 -28.31 -8.65
N LEU A 114 14.14 -27.14 -8.02
CA LEU A 114 14.71 -25.87 -8.47
C LEU A 114 16.21 -25.72 -8.19
N GLY A 115 16.82 -26.64 -7.43
CA GLY A 115 18.25 -26.64 -7.12
C GLY A 115 18.63 -26.03 -5.78
N THR A 116 17.68 -25.86 -4.85
CA THR A 116 17.95 -25.43 -3.46
C THR A 116 17.09 -26.21 -2.46
N SER A 117 17.44 -26.22 -1.18
CA SER A 117 16.57 -26.80 -0.15
C SER A 117 16.56 -25.98 1.14
N GLU A 118 17.17 -24.79 1.12
CA GLU A 118 17.24 -23.91 2.27
C GLU A 118 15.90 -23.19 2.46
N SER A 119 15.10 -23.70 3.39
CA SER A 119 13.80 -23.15 3.75
C SER A 119 13.59 -23.12 5.26
N THR A 120 12.95 -22.06 5.75
CA THR A 120 12.49 -21.92 7.14
C THR A 120 10.97 -21.81 7.18
N PHE A 121 10.33 -22.49 8.14
CA PHE A 121 8.88 -22.44 8.33
C PHE A 121 8.55 -21.74 9.65
N LEU A 122 7.81 -20.62 9.59
CA LEU A 122 7.40 -19.89 10.80
C LEU A 122 6.19 -20.57 11.50
N ARG A 123 5.44 -21.40 10.75
CA ARG A 123 4.30 -22.19 11.25
C ARG A 123 3.25 -21.32 11.94
N LEU A 124 3.01 -20.13 11.40
CA LEU A 124 1.89 -19.29 11.85
C LEU A 124 0.58 -19.89 11.33
N PRO A 125 -0.54 -19.71 12.05
CA PRO A 125 -1.83 -20.23 11.57
C PRO A 125 -2.23 -19.63 10.23
N ASP A 126 -2.50 -20.49 9.25
CA ASP A 126 -3.08 -20.11 7.96
C ASP A 126 -4.42 -19.36 8.13
N ARG A 127 -4.66 -18.39 7.25
CA ARG A 127 -5.77 -17.43 7.21
C ARG A 127 -5.83 -16.46 8.40
N ARG A 128 -4.77 -16.38 9.20
CA ARG A 128 -4.74 -15.56 10.42
C ARG A 128 -3.46 -14.73 10.55
N LEU A 129 -2.67 -14.52 9.50
CA LEU A 129 -1.41 -13.76 9.62
C LEU A 129 -1.63 -12.33 10.14
N GLU A 130 -2.78 -11.71 9.85
CA GLU A 130 -3.11 -10.38 10.39
C GLU A 130 -3.18 -10.35 11.93
N HIS A 131 -3.51 -11.47 12.57
CA HIS A 131 -3.58 -11.60 14.03
C HIS A 131 -2.23 -11.98 14.65
N GLU A 132 -1.25 -12.35 13.83
CA GLU A 132 0.07 -12.83 14.24
C GLU A 132 1.17 -11.79 13.97
N SER A 133 0.80 -10.52 13.83
CA SER A 133 1.70 -9.45 13.37
C SER A 133 3.03 -9.35 14.12
N GLU A 134 3.04 -9.52 15.45
CA GLU A 134 4.28 -9.51 16.25
C GLU A 134 5.18 -10.71 15.94
N ARG A 135 4.61 -11.92 15.87
CA ARG A 135 5.36 -13.15 15.57
C ARG A 135 5.85 -13.16 14.13
N LEU A 136 5.04 -12.66 13.21
CA LEU A 136 5.42 -12.48 11.81
C LEU A 136 6.58 -11.48 11.69
N ALA A 137 6.48 -10.31 12.31
CA ALA A 137 7.55 -9.30 12.30
C ALA A 137 8.86 -9.86 12.89
N ALA A 138 8.79 -10.58 14.01
CA ALA A 138 9.95 -11.22 14.63
C ALA A 138 10.59 -12.28 13.70
N GLY A 139 9.76 -13.11 13.05
CA GLY A 139 10.22 -14.11 12.08
C GLY A 139 10.90 -13.48 10.85
N LEU A 140 10.31 -12.41 10.29
CA LEU A 140 10.91 -11.66 9.19
C LEU A 140 12.24 -11.01 9.60
N HIS A 141 12.29 -10.39 10.77
CA HIS A 141 13.52 -9.79 11.29
C HIS A 141 14.64 -10.83 11.41
N ALA A 142 14.37 -11.97 12.05
CA ALA A 142 15.36 -13.05 12.19
C ALA A 142 15.85 -13.59 10.83
N ALA A 143 14.93 -13.74 9.87
CA ALA A 143 15.27 -14.19 8.52
C ALA A 143 16.16 -13.19 7.78
N ILE A 144 15.87 -11.90 7.89
CA ILE A 144 16.66 -10.82 7.27
C ILE A 144 18.03 -10.72 7.95
N GLU A 145 18.11 -10.77 9.28
CA GLU A 145 19.39 -10.73 10.00
C GLU A 145 20.31 -11.90 9.63
N THR A 146 19.73 -13.10 9.52
CA THR A 146 20.46 -14.32 9.15
C THR A 146 20.92 -14.29 7.70
N THR A 147 20.04 -13.90 6.78
CA THR A 147 20.31 -13.95 5.33
C THR A 147 21.13 -12.75 4.85
N ARG A 148 20.97 -11.58 5.49
CA ARG A 148 21.47 -10.27 5.04
C ARG A 148 21.25 -10.04 3.53
N PRO A 149 20.01 -10.17 3.04
CA PRO A 149 19.73 -10.24 1.61
C PRO A 149 20.12 -8.94 0.88
N ASP A 150 20.53 -9.06 -0.38
CA ASP A 150 20.59 -7.92 -1.32
C ASP A 150 19.41 -7.90 -2.30
N LEU A 151 18.61 -8.98 -2.31
CA LEU A 151 17.33 -9.09 -2.99
C LEU A 151 16.32 -9.81 -2.10
N VAL A 152 15.18 -9.18 -1.83
CA VAL A 152 14.05 -9.78 -1.13
C VAL A 152 12.88 -9.92 -2.11
N ALA A 153 12.33 -11.12 -2.26
CA ALA A 153 11.10 -11.36 -3.00
C ALA A 153 9.94 -11.55 -2.01
N VAL A 154 8.83 -10.85 -2.20
CA VAL A 154 7.64 -10.89 -1.34
C VAL A 154 6.37 -10.74 -2.19
N PRO A 155 5.20 -11.29 -1.84
CA PRO A 155 3.99 -11.03 -2.61
C PRO A 155 3.66 -9.54 -2.67
N SER A 156 2.98 -9.16 -3.75
CA SER A 156 2.45 -7.80 -3.89
C SER A 156 1.47 -7.44 -2.77
N PRO A 157 1.49 -6.20 -2.25
CA PRO A 157 0.46 -5.71 -1.34
C PRO A 157 -0.92 -5.54 -2.02
N LEU A 158 -1.01 -5.74 -3.35
CA LEU A 158 -2.26 -5.74 -4.11
C LEU A 158 -2.92 -7.12 -4.21
N GLU A 159 -2.37 -8.15 -3.57
CA GLU A 159 -2.93 -9.49 -3.55
C GLU A 159 -4.35 -9.54 -2.97
N ILE A 160 -5.14 -10.53 -3.42
CA ILE A 160 -6.51 -10.74 -2.93
C ILE A 160 -6.57 -11.55 -1.62
N HIS A 161 -5.51 -12.30 -1.33
CA HIS A 161 -5.47 -13.16 -0.15
C HIS A 161 -4.99 -12.37 1.08
N PRO A 162 -5.72 -12.38 2.21
CA PRO A 162 -5.37 -11.58 3.39
C PRO A 162 -3.97 -11.90 3.94
N ASP A 163 -3.56 -13.17 3.98
CA ASP A 163 -2.21 -13.54 4.41
C ASP A 163 -1.10 -12.98 3.50
N HIS A 164 -1.32 -12.91 2.18
CA HIS A 164 -0.36 -12.34 1.24
C HIS A 164 -0.17 -10.85 1.54
N VAL A 165 -1.29 -10.15 1.73
CA VAL A 165 -1.31 -8.73 2.10
C VAL A 165 -0.66 -8.51 3.46
N ALA A 166 -0.96 -9.34 4.47
CA ALA A 166 -0.40 -9.23 5.81
C ALA A 166 1.14 -9.37 5.79
N LEU A 167 1.66 -10.34 5.03
CA LEU A 167 3.10 -10.53 4.84
C LEU A 167 3.76 -9.31 4.18
N ALA A 168 3.20 -8.85 3.06
CA ALA A 168 3.72 -7.71 2.31
C ALA A 168 3.71 -6.42 3.14
N ILE A 169 2.61 -6.16 3.85
CA ILE A 169 2.46 -4.98 4.71
C ILE A 169 3.41 -5.04 5.91
N THR A 170 3.64 -6.21 6.50
CA THR A 170 4.59 -6.35 7.61
C THR A 170 6.02 -6.01 7.17
N LEU A 171 6.44 -6.51 6.00
CA LEU A 171 7.74 -6.12 5.43
C LEU A 171 7.80 -4.61 5.16
N LEU A 172 6.77 -4.03 4.51
CA LEU A 172 6.71 -2.60 4.21
C LEU A 172 6.75 -1.72 5.46
N ARG A 173 6.10 -2.13 6.56
CA ARG A 173 6.18 -1.44 7.86
C ARG A 173 7.59 -1.46 8.39
N SER A 174 8.27 -2.62 8.37
CA SER A 174 9.67 -2.70 8.79
C SER A 174 10.58 -1.75 7.99
N ILE A 175 10.31 -1.54 6.70
CA ILE A 175 11.10 -0.63 5.86
C ILE A 175 10.84 0.85 6.19
N ARG A 176 9.59 1.23 6.47
CA ARG A 176 9.12 2.63 6.47
C ARG A 176 9.00 3.25 7.86
N GLU A 177 8.74 2.47 8.90
CA GLU A 177 8.46 2.99 10.24
C GLU A 177 9.77 3.20 11.00
N ALA A 178 10.04 4.45 11.40
CA ALA A 178 11.30 4.84 12.04
C ALA A 178 11.57 4.09 13.35
N ASP A 179 10.51 3.72 14.07
CA ASP A 179 10.57 3.00 15.35
C ASP A 179 10.61 1.48 15.19
N VAL A 180 10.55 0.96 13.96
CA VAL A 180 10.67 -0.46 13.66
C VAL A 180 12.10 -0.71 13.16
N PRO A 181 12.94 -1.44 13.91
CA PRO A 181 14.29 -1.77 13.45
C PRO A 181 14.23 -2.55 12.14
N THR A 182 14.87 -2.02 11.09
CA THR A 182 15.11 -2.77 9.86
C THR A 182 16.58 -3.04 9.68
N CYS A 183 16.88 -4.33 9.50
CA CYS A 183 18.19 -4.85 9.17
C CYS A 183 18.43 -4.92 7.65
N LEU A 184 17.54 -4.35 6.83
CA LEU A 184 17.76 -4.23 5.39
C LEU A 184 18.58 -2.99 5.07
N GLU A 185 19.65 -3.20 4.29
CA GLU A 185 20.47 -2.10 3.79
C GLU A 185 19.68 -1.22 2.81
N PRO A 186 19.93 0.10 2.75
CA PRO A 186 19.21 1.03 1.87
C PRO A 186 19.23 0.64 0.37
N ALA A 187 20.31 -0.02 -0.07
CA ALA A 187 20.48 -0.50 -1.44
C ALA A 187 19.84 -1.87 -1.73
N THR A 188 19.32 -2.55 -0.70
CA THR A 188 18.64 -3.84 -0.88
C THR A 188 17.44 -3.67 -1.80
N ARG A 189 17.33 -4.52 -2.82
CA ARG A 189 16.19 -4.52 -3.73
C ARG A 189 15.06 -5.36 -3.14
N VAL A 190 13.85 -4.87 -3.23
CA VAL A 190 12.62 -5.59 -2.89
C VAL A 190 11.85 -5.79 -4.18
N ALA A 191 11.57 -7.04 -4.52
CA ALA A 191 10.81 -7.47 -5.68
C ALA A 191 9.45 -8.00 -5.21
N PHE A 192 8.39 -7.23 -5.47
CA PHE A 192 7.03 -7.67 -5.23
C PHE A 192 6.62 -8.62 -6.36
N TYR A 193 6.12 -9.80 -6.04
CA TYR A 193 5.75 -10.83 -7.01
C TYR A 193 4.24 -11.15 -7.01
N GLU A 194 3.81 -11.83 -8.07
CA GLU A 194 2.42 -12.19 -8.33
C GLU A 194 2.14 -13.63 -7.90
N VAL A 195 1.03 -13.85 -7.20
CA VAL A 195 0.49 -15.21 -6.97
C VAL A 195 -0.91 -15.32 -7.54
N SER A 196 -1.87 -14.64 -6.92
CA SER A 196 -3.29 -14.73 -7.29
C SER A 196 -3.77 -13.51 -8.05
N GLN A 197 -3.12 -12.36 -7.85
CA GLN A 197 -3.54 -11.10 -8.44
C GLN A 197 -2.44 -10.49 -9.30
N PRO A 198 -2.61 -10.43 -10.64
CA PRO A 198 -1.69 -9.72 -11.49
C PRO A 198 -1.72 -8.20 -11.22
N PHE A 199 -0.57 -7.55 -11.32
CA PHE A 199 -0.40 -6.11 -11.21
C PHE A 199 0.37 -5.56 -12.44
N ARG A 200 0.77 -4.27 -12.43
CA ARG A 200 1.67 -3.69 -13.42
C ARG A 200 3.14 -3.89 -13.02
N PRO A 201 3.87 -4.86 -13.62
CA PRO A 201 5.28 -5.04 -13.32
C PRO A 201 6.13 -3.93 -13.95
N ASN A 202 7.21 -3.55 -13.26
CA ASN A 202 8.28 -2.73 -13.84
C ASN A 202 9.50 -3.57 -14.23
N ALA A 203 9.44 -4.89 -14.02
CA ALA A 203 10.45 -5.86 -14.40
C ALA A 203 9.80 -7.17 -14.84
N LEU A 204 10.29 -7.73 -15.94
CA LEU A 204 9.88 -9.04 -16.44
C LEU A 204 11.12 -9.93 -16.54
N VAL A 205 11.19 -10.98 -15.73
CA VAL A 205 12.34 -11.90 -15.70
C VAL A 205 12.09 -13.03 -16.68
N ASP A 206 12.95 -13.19 -17.68
CA ASP A 206 12.88 -14.32 -18.61
C ASP A 206 13.17 -15.62 -17.86
N ILE A 207 12.18 -16.51 -17.84
CA ILE A 207 12.27 -17.83 -17.22
C ILE A 207 12.11 -18.96 -18.25
N SER A 208 12.21 -18.66 -19.55
CA SER A 208 11.96 -19.60 -20.64
C SER A 208 12.81 -20.87 -20.51
N GLY A 209 14.10 -20.71 -20.16
CA GLY A 209 15.03 -21.83 -19.95
C GLY A 209 14.76 -22.69 -18.70
N VAL A 210 13.92 -22.22 -17.77
CA VAL A 210 13.62 -22.90 -16.50
C VAL A 210 12.12 -23.12 -16.26
N ALA A 211 11.26 -22.76 -17.21
CA ALA A 211 9.81 -22.83 -17.05
C ALA A 211 9.31 -24.26 -16.77
N GLU A 212 9.87 -25.27 -17.46
CA GLU A 212 9.55 -26.67 -17.18
C GLU A 212 10.04 -27.13 -15.81
N LEU A 213 11.15 -26.58 -15.32
CA LEU A 213 11.66 -26.86 -13.98
C LEU A 213 10.69 -26.33 -12.92
N LYS A 214 10.23 -25.07 -13.09
CA LYS A 214 9.19 -24.45 -12.26
C LYS A 214 7.91 -25.29 -12.20
N GLN A 215 7.44 -25.81 -13.34
CA GLN A 215 6.25 -26.65 -13.40
C GLN A 215 6.44 -27.99 -12.68
N ARG A 216 7.60 -28.64 -12.82
CA ARG A 216 7.92 -29.87 -12.07
C ARG A 216 8.02 -29.63 -10.57
N ALA A 217 8.53 -28.47 -10.15
CA ALA A 217 8.56 -28.07 -8.75
C ALA A 217 7.14 -27.84 -8.21
N ALA A 218 6.29 -27.12 -8.94
CA ALA A 218 4.89 -26.88 -8.55
C ALA A 218 4.11 -28.19 -8.39
N ALA A 219 4.39 -29.19 -9.25
CA ALA A 219 3.78 -30.52 -9.16
C ALA A 219 4.17 -31.32 -7.90
N LYS A 220 5.15 -30.85 -7.10
CA LYS A 220 5.48 -31.46 -5.79
C LYS A 220 4.45 -31.16 -4.71
N HIS A 221 3.64 -30.11 -4.87
CA HIS A 221 2.54 -29.77 -3.97
C HIS A 221 1.31 -30.65 -4.25
N ALA A 222 1.50 -31.97 -4.17
CA ALA A 222 0.48 -32.95 -4.51
C ALA A 222 -0.80 -32.77 -3.68
N SER A 223 -0.67 -32.34 -2.42
CA SER A 223 -1.82 -32.00 -1.58
C SER A 223 -2.70 -30.91 -2.18
N GLN A 224 -2.14 -29.97 -2.94
CA GLN A 224 -2.89 -28.87 -3.54
C GLN A 224 -3.47 -29.22 -4.90
N LEU A 225 -2.86 -30.16 -5.62
CA LEU A 225 -3.38 -30.65 -6.90
C LEU A 225 -4.79 -31.26 -6.73
N ASP A 226 -5.08 -31.83 -5.56
CA ASP A 226 -6.42 -32.35 -5.20
C ASP A 226 -7.48 -31.23 -5.07
N VAL A 227 -7.05 -29.99 -4.83
CA VAL A 227 -7.91 -28.80 -4.72
C VAL A 227 -8.00 -28.09 -6.07
N ARG A 228 -6.85 -27.66 -6.60
CA ARG A 228 -6.69 -26.96 -7.88
C ARG A 228 -5.26 -27.12 -8.40
N GLU A 229 -5.11 -27.21 -9.72
CA GLU A 229 -3.79 -27.19 -10.38
C GLU A 229 -3.21 -25.76 -10.44
N TYR A 230 -2.83 -25.18 -9.30
CA TYR A 230 -2.32 -23.80 -9.23
C TYR A 230 -1.10 -23.56 -10.14
N GLY A 231 -0.24 -24.56 -10.33
CA GLY A 231 0.89 -24.50 -11.25
C GLY A 231 0.49 -24.17 -12.70
N ARG A 232 -0.71 -24.60 -13.15
CA ARG A 232 -1.26 -24.29 -14.46
C ARG A 232 -1.59 -22.81 -14.60
N PHE A 233 -2.16 -22.18 -13.57
CA PHE A 233 -2.46 -20.74 -13.58
C PHE A 233 -1.17 -19.91 -13.56
N ALA A 234 -0.20 -20.30 -12.74
CA ALA A 234 1.12 -19.68 -12.74
C ALA A 234 1.79 -19.77 -14.13
N ARG A 235 1.73 -20.93 -14.79
CA ARG A 235 2.23 -21.10 -16.17
C ARG A 235 1.52 -20.16 -17.14
N GLY A 236 0.19 -20.09 -17.10
CA GLY A 236 -0.58 -19.23 -17.98
C GLY A 236 -0.24 -17.74 -17.78
N LEU A 237 -0.04 -17.32 -16.53
CA LEU A 237 0.43 -15.97 -16.24
C LEU A 237 1.86 -15.75 -16.78
N ASN A 238 2.75 -16.74 -16.65
CA ASN A 238 4.11 -16.63 -17.17
C ASN A 238 4.16 -16.52 -18.71
N ASP A 239 3.33 -17.30 -19.41
CA ASP A 239 3.17 -17.21 -20.86
C ASP A 239 2.62 -15.82 -21.26
N TYR A 240 1.61 -15.32 -20.52
CA TYR A 240 1.05 -13.97 -20.75
C TYR A 240 2.09 -12.87 -20.57
N ARG A 241 2.95 -12.96 -19.55
CA ARG A 241 3.99 -11.97 -19.26
C ARG A 241 5.08 -11.88 -20.33
N ALA A 242 5.23 -12.89 -21.17
CA ALA A 242 6.14 -12.84 -22.32
C ALA A 242 5.62 -11.98 -23.48
N MET A 243 4.34 -11.57 -23.48
CA MET A 243 3.69 -10.89 -24.60
C MET A 243 4.40 -9.60 -25.07
N SER A 244 5.02 -8.85 -24.15
CA SER A 244 5.72 -7.60 -24.49
C SER A 244 7.22 -7.80 -24.78
N LEU A 245 7.76 -9.00 -24.62
CA LEU A 245 9.18 -9.31 -24.72
C LEU A 245 9.59 -9.82 -26.13
N PRO A 246 10.90 -9.93 -26.43
CA PRO A 246 11.37 -10.54 -27.67
C PRO A 246 10.81 -11.94 -27.89
N ARG A 247 10.62 -12.33 -29.16
CA ARG A 247 9.94 -13.57 -29.57
C ARG A 247 10.56 -14.84 -28.97
N GLU A 248 11.85 -14.81 -28.67
CA GLU A 248 12.60 -15.92 -28.09
C GLU A 248 12.23 -16.18 -26.62
N VAL A 249 11.70 -15.16 -25.93
CA VAL A 249 11.19 -15.28 -24.56
C VAL A 249 9.78 -15.85 -24.62
N THR A 250 9.62 -17.08 -24.12
CA THR A 250 8.32 -17.80 -24.14
C THR A 250 7.60 -17.76 -22.80
N ALA A 251 8.30 -17.42 -21.71
CA ALA A 251 7.71 -17.32 -20.38
C ALA A 251 8.49 -16.29 -19.53
N ALA A 252 7.77 -15.46 -18.78
CA ALA A 252 8.38 -14.48 -17.88
C ALA A 252 7.66 -14.41 -16.52
N GLU A 253 8.41 -14.09 -15.45
CA GLU A 253 7.84 -13.73 -14.15
C GLU A 253 7.77 -12.20 -14.02
N GLY A 254 6.61 -11.70 -13.58
CA GLY A 254 6.38 -10.28 -13.37
C GLY A 254 6.75 -9.84 -11.95
N TYR A 255 7.54 -8.77 -11.86
CA TYR A 255 7.92 -8.16 -10.60
C TYR A 255 7.71 -6.64 -10.63
N TRP A 256 7.41 -6.07 -9.47
CA TRP A 256 7.63 -4.64 -9.23
C TRP A 256 8.80 -4.49 -8.26
N ILE A 257 9.84 -3.80 -8.68
CA ILE A 257 11.12 -3.73 -7.98
C ILE A 257 11.39 -2.30 -7.56
N ALA A 258 11.82 -2.13 -6.32
CA ALA A 258 12.42 -0.90 -5.82
C ALA A 258 13.46 -1.22 -4.75
N THR A 259 14.38 -0.29 -4.51
CA THR A 259 15.28 -0.32 -3.37
C THR A 259 14.55 0.04 -2.08
N VAL A 260 15.11 -0.36 -0.94
CA VAL A 260 14.65 0.07 0.40
C VAL A 260 14.59 1.60 0.51
N SER A 261 15.59 2.31 -0.02
CA SER A 261 15.60 3.78 -0.07
C SER A 261 14.43 4.37 -0.85
N GLU A 262 14.13 3.83 -2.03
CA GLU A 262 12.99 4.28 -2.84
C GLU A 262 11.66 4.00 -2.13
N LEU A 263 11.51 2.80 -1.56
CA LEU A 263 10.31 2.42 -0.81
C LEU A 263 10.06 3.32 0.42
N ARG A 264 11.12 3.80 1.09
CA ARG A 264 11.01 4.78 2.17
C ARG A 264 10.57 6.15 1.68
N ALA A 265 11.04 6.58 0.51
CA ALA A 265 10.71 7.87 -0.07
C ALA A 265 9.29 7.93 -0.66
N MET A 266 8.74 6.78 -1.07
CA MET A 266 7.40 6.71 -1.68
C MET A 266 6.27 6.79 -0.65
N THR A 267 5.21 7.53 -0.95
CA THR A 267 3.95 7.44 -0.20
C THR A 267 3.25 6.10 -0.47
N ARG A 268 2.27 5.73 0.36
CA ARG A 268 1.45 4.52 0.12
C ARG A 268 0.63 4.64 -1.17
N SER A 269 0.08 5.82 -1.46
CA SER A 269 -0.65 6.08 -2.70
C SER A 269 0.26 5.96 -3.93
N ALA A 270 1.46 6.55 -3.88
CA ALA A 270 2.41 6.46 -4.99
C ALA A 270 2.81 5.00 -5.28
N LEU A 271 3.03 4.18 -4.25
CA LEU A 271 3.33 2.76 -4.42
C LEU A 271 2.14 2.01 -5.04
N ARG A 272 0.92 2.22 -4.51
CA ARG A 272 -0.30 1.62 -5.06
C ARG A 272 -0.49 2.00 -6.53
N ASP A 273 -0.36 3.27 -6.87
CA ASP A 273 -0.61 3.77 -8.22
C ASP A 273 0.47 3.30 -9.21
N ALA A 274 1.71 3.15 -8.75
CA ALA A 274 2.81 2.59 -9.55
C ALA A 274 2.61 1.10 -9.88
N MET A 275 2.00 0.33 -8.98
CA MET A 275 1.76 -1.10 -9.15
C MET A 275 0.40 -1.40 -9.79
N SER A 276 -0.59 -0.52 -9.67
CA SER A 276 -1.93 -0.76 -10.19
C SER A 276 -2.00 -0.56 -11.71
N PRO A 277 -2.95 -1.21 -12.40
CA PRO A 277 -3.32 -0.79 -13.73
C PRO A 277 -3.67 0.71 -13.72
N ALA A 278 -3.00 1.51 -14.54
CA ALA A 278 -3.38 2.91 -14.72
C ALA A 278 -4.69 2.96 -15.48
N TRP A 279 -5.67 3.59 -14.84
CA TRP A 279 -6.72 4.27 -15.55
C TRP A 279 -6.06 5.41 -16.35
N GLN A 280 -5.94 5.24 -17.67
CA GLN A 280 -5.47 6.32 -18.52
C GLN A 280 -6.62 7.32 -18.67
N ASP A 281 -6.56 8.39 -17.88
CA ASP A 281 -7.60 9.41 -17.86
C ASP A 281 -7.66 10.11 -19.23
N VAL A 282 -8.78 9.92 -19.93
CA VAL A 282 -9.06 10.58 -21.22
C VAL A 282 -9.47 12.03 -21.00
N ASP A 283 -9.96 12.34 -19.80
CA ASP A 283 -10.33 13.68 -19.37
C ASP A 283 -9.20 14.23 -18.51
N GLY A 284 -8.22 14.86 -19.14
CA GLY A 284 -7.14 15.53 -18.43
C GLY A 284 -7.68 16.38 -17.29
N ASP A 285 -7.21 16.08 -16.07
CA ASP A 285 -7.37 16.89 -14.85
C ASP A 285 -8.46 16.45 -13.83
N GLU A 286 -8.52 15.18 -13.44
CA GLU A 286 -9.07 14.83 -12.11
C GLU A 286 -8.13 15.25 -10.97
N SER A 287 -6.82 15.19 -11.22
CA SER A 287 -5.79 15.57 -10.22
C SER A 287 -5.92 17.03 -9.77
N GLY A 288 -6.18 17.96 -10.69
CA GLY A 288 -6.43 19.36 -10.40
C GLY A 288 -7.76 19.61 -9.73
N ARG A 289 -8.82 18.86 -10.11
CA ARG A 289 -10.12 18.90 -9.41
C ARG A 289 -9.98 18.48 -7.95
N HIS A 290 -9.29 17.37 -7.67
CA HIS A 290 -9.04 16.93 -6.30
C HIS A 290 -8.14 17.91 -5.52
N ALA A 291 -7.14 18.52 -6.16
CA ALA A 291 -6.29 19.54 -5.53
C ALA A 291 -7.03 20.88 -5.30
N GLU A 292 -8.01 21.23 -6.13
CA GLU A 292 -8.86 22.40 -5.97
C GLU A 292 -9.93 22.15 -4.89
N GLU A 293 -10.54 20.96 -4.86
CA GLU A 293 -11.43 20.51 -3.78
C GLU A 293 -10.72 20.48 -2.43
N ALA A 294 -9.49 19.94 -2.37
CA ALA A 294 -8.69 19.91 -1.14
C ALA A 294 -8.33 21.33 -0.66
N ARG A 295 -8.02 22.25 -1.58
CA ARG A 295 -7.80 23.67 -1.25
C ARG A 295 -9.07 24.34 -0.75
N ALA A 296 -10.22 24.09 -1.39
CA ALA A 296 -11.51 24.60 -0.97
C ALA A 296 -11.90 24.10 0.43
N LEU A 297 -11.69 22.81 0.72
CA LEU A 297 -11.87 22.20 2.04
C LEU A 297 -10.93 22.81 3.09
N GLY A 298 -9.66 23.05 2.74
CA GLY A 298 -8.70 23.72 3.61
C GLY A 298 -9.12 25.14 4.01
N THR A 299 -9.59 25.94 3.03
CA THR A 299 -10.13 27.27 3.28
C THR A 299 -11.36 27.21 4.18
N LEU A 300 -12.30 26.29 3.90
CA LEU A 300 -13.52 26.12 4.68
C LEU A 300 -13.20 25.76 6.14
N LEU A 301 -12.20 24.89 6.37
CA LEU A 301 -11.75 24.50 7.70
C LEU A 301 -11.16 25.69 8.49
N GLU A 302 -10.37 26.54 7.83
CA GLU A 302 -9.79 27.72 8.49
C GLU A 302 -10.87 28.76 8.82
N GLU A 303 -11.80 29.03 7.89
CA GLU A 303 -12.98 29.88 8.15
C GLU A 303 -13.80 29.37 9.34
N HIS A 304 -13.98 28.04 9.44
CA HIS A 304 -14.71 27.44 10.53
C HIS A 304 -13.94 27.55 11.85
N ARG A 305 -12.62 27.38 11.84
CA ARG A 305 -11.74 27.57 13.00
C ARG A 305 -11.77 29.00 13.51
N GLU A 306 -11.73 29.99 12.62
CA GLU A 306 -11.88 31.39 12.99
C GLU A 306 -13.26 31.69 13.58
N ALA A 307 -14.32 31.13 13.00
CA ALA A 307 -15.68 31.30 13.51
C ALA A 307 -15.84 30.73 14.93
N VAL A 308 -15.29 29.55 15.19
CA VAL A 308 -15.24 28.94 16.54
C VAL A 308 -14.44 29.81 17.51
N THR A 309 -13.31 30.38 17.07
CA THR A 309 -12.50 31.29 17.88
C THR A 309 -13.30 32.54 18.28
N ARG A 310 -13.96 33.20 17.33
CA ARG A 310 -14.82 34.38 17.59
C ARG A 310 -15.98 34.07 18.54
N GLN A 311 -16.62 32.90 18.38
CA GLN A 311 -17.68 32.47 19.30
C GLN A 311 -17.12 32.25 20.72
N THR A 312 -15.94 31.66 20.84
CA THR A 312 -15.28 31.45 22.14
C THR A 312 -14.94 32.78 22.81
N GLU A 313 -14.43 33.76 22.07
CA GLU A 313 -14.19 35.12 22.59
C GLU A 313 -15.49 35.80 23.07
N THR A 314 -16.56 35.69 22.29
CA THR A 314 -17.88 36.23 22.64
C THR A 314 -18.42 35.59 23.94
N ILE A 315 -18.28 34.27 24.08
CA ILE A 315 -18.66 33.55 25.30
C ILE A 315 -17.84 34.04 26.50
N ASN A 316 -16.53 34.22 26.34
CA ASN A 316 -15.67 34.72 27.40
C ASN A 316 -16.01 36.16 27.81
N ASP A 317 -16.42 37.02 26.87
CA ASP A 317 -16.91 38.38 27.16
C ASP A 317 -18.19 38.37 28.00
N LEU A 318 -19.14 37.49 27.66
CA LEU A 318 -20.37 37.31 28.44
C LEU A 318 -20.06 36.86 29.87
N PHE A 319 -19.13 35.92 30.06
CA PHE A 319 -18.71 35.51 31.40
C PHE A 319 -18.09 36.66 32.21
N ARG A 320 -17.24 37.48 31.58
CA ARG A 320 -16.67 38.68 32.25
C ARG A 320 -17.74 39.67 32.69
N GLU A 321 -18.78 39.85 31.89
CA GLU A 321 -19.89 40.75 32.23
C GLU A 321 -20.76 40.17 33.35
N ILE A 322 -21.02 38.86 33.34
CA ILE A 322 -21.68 38.16 34.45
C ILE A 322 -20.91 38.37 35.76
N ASP A 323 -19.58 38.21 35.74
CA ASP A 323 -18.73 38.41 36.92
C ASP A 323 -18.78 39.85 37.43
N ARG A 324 -18.76 40.85 36.54
CA ARG A 324 -18.94 42.27 36.91
C ARG A 324 -20.30 42.54 37.54
N LEU A 325 -21.37 42.02 36.94
CA LEU A 325 -22.73 42.17 37.48
C LEU A 325 -22.85 41.51 38.85
N ASN A 326 -22.26 40.33 39.04
CA ASN A 326 -22.21 39.64 40.33
C ASN A 326 -21.45 40.47 41.39
N ALA A 327 -20.33 41.09 41.02
CA ALA A 327 -19.59 41.97 41.92
C ALA A 327 -20.44 43.18 42.34
N LEU A 328 -21.11 43.85 41.40
CA LEU A 328 -22.02 44.97 41.69
C LEU A 328 -23.18 44.56 42.60
N VAL A 329 -23.81 43.41 42.36
CA VAL A 329 -24.88 42.88 43.23
C VAL A 329 -24.35 42.64 44.65
N ASN A 330 -23.15 42.10 44.79
CA ASN A 330 -22.52 41.88 46.10
C ASN A 330 -22.19 43.20 46.81
N GLU A 331 -21.68 44.21 46.10
CA GLU A 331 -21.47 45.55 46.66
C GLU A 331 -22.78 46.19 47.12
N MET A 332 -23.83 46.10 46.31
CA MET A 332 -25.16 46.60 46.65
C MET A 332 -25.69 45.94 47.93
N ARG A 333 -25.63 44.60 48.02
CA ARG A 333 -26.02 43.83 49.22
C ARG A 333 -25.23 44.25 50.47
N ASN A 334 -23.97 44.60 50.29
CA ASN A 334 -23.10 45.02 51.40
C ASN A 334 -23.27 46.48 51.81
N SER A 335 -23.92 47.30 50.98
CA SER A 335 -24.18 48.71 51.27
C SER A 335 -25.08 48.91 52.50
N LYS A 336 -24.80 49.97 53.28
CA LYS A 336 -25.60 50.35 54.45
C LYS A 336 -27.08 50.56 54.09
N ARG A 337 -27.36 51.03 52.87
CA ARG A 337 -28.70 51.35 52.38
C ARG A 337 -29.52 50.07 52.12
N TRP A 338 -28.91 49.04 51.54
CA TRP A 338 -29.55 47.73 51.37
C TRP A 338 -29.79 47.05 52.72
N LYS A 339 -28.79 47.01 53.60
CA LYS A 339 -28.93 46.44 54.95
C LYS A 339 -30.01 47.14 55.79
N LEU A 340 -30.15 48.45 55.64
CA LEU A 340 -31.22 49.23 56.27
C LEU A 340 -32.60 48.88 55.67
N HIS A 341 -32.70 48.72 54.35
CA HIS A 341 -33.94 48.31 53.68
C HIS A 341 -34.35 46.89 54.08
N GLU A 342 -33.40 45.96 54.17
CA GLU A 342 -33.65 44.58 54.61
C GLU A 342 -34.07 44.52 56.10
N ALA A 343 -33.44 45.34 56.95
CA ALA A 343 -33.85 45.49 58.35
C ALA A 343 -35.27 46.07 58.48
N ILE A 344 -35.62 47.05 57.65
CA ILE A 344 -36.99 47.62 57.58
C ILE A 344 -37.99 46.58 57.05
N GLY A 345 -37.64 45.79 56.04
CA GLY A 345 -38.49 44.71 55.51
C GLY A 345 -38.79 43.62 56.56
N ARG A 346 -37.77 43.20 57.33
CA ARG A 346 -37.94 42.26 58.45
C ARG A 346 -38.81 42.84 59.57
N LEU A 347 -38.76 44.14 59.83
CA LEU A 347 -39.60 44.83 60.82
C LEU A 347 -41.05 45.03 60.36
N THR A 348 -41.30 45.05 59.05
CA THR A 348 -42.63 45.32 58.46
C THR A 348 -43.36 44.08 57.95
N GLY A 349 -42.75 42.89 58.06
CA GLY A 349 -43.38 41.61 57.72
C GLY A 349 -43.64 41.42 56.22
N ARG A 350 -42.99 42.20 55.35
CA ARG A 350 -43.05 42.01 53.89
C ARG A 350 -41.70 41.53 53.40
N GLY A 351 -41.55 40.21 53.36
CA GLY A 351 -40.50 39.52 52.60
C GLY A 351 -40.86 39.49 51.12
#